data_AF-T0C396-F1
#
_entry.id   AF-T0C396-F1
#
_cell.length_a   1.000
_cell.length_b   1.000
_cell.length_c   1.000
_cell.angle_alpha   90.00
_cell.angle_beta   90.00
_cell.angle_gamma   90.00
#
_symmetry.space_group_name_H-M   'P 1'
#
loop_
_entity.id
_entity.type
_entity.pdbx_description
1 polymer ?
#
loop_
_entity_poly.entity_id
_entity_poly.type
_entity_poly.pdbx_seq_one_letter_code
_entity_poly.pdbx_strand_id
1 'polypeptide(L)'
;MNTTLIALAIALLVVTGMVVQLGVLSLLSGSFFFLFGKSKFEVLKSSSDESFAFGYRWNNSREPAKFNHVVVRLFNPFGKKTQITVSSDFAVQDSDFGVEVKMGPAFKEILELENLDSSTVEIELKSKDGLTQSRTMKGRKFIEAFRGAENTVESFNEKYGYVKPKMFYHQTTRSFIADSIPQGDIPVGLRISANPQFAGEFAGAAGAGAPAQENFAVSKVWIDEGCIVCNACEGIYPEVFEVTDTNCIIRPDAPLDNGLLILEAAEACPTEVIKFNKA
;
A
#
# COMPACT_ATOMS: atom_id res chain seq x y z
N MET A 1 26.38 -35.10 56.06
CA MET A 1 25.72 -35.20 54.74
C MET A 1 26.51 -34.30 53.79
N ASN A 2 27.16 -34.83 52.76
CA ASN A 2 28.08 -34.06 51.92
C ASN A 2 27.31 -33.04 51.08
N THR A 3 27.64 -31.77 51.23
CA THR A 3 27.04 -30.63 50.52
C THR A 3 27.09 -30.79 49.00
N THR A 4 28.10 -31.51 48.49
CA THR A 4 28.26 -31.85 47.07
C THR A 4 27.18 -32.80 46.55
N LEU A 5 26.78 -33.80 47.35
CA LEU A 5 25.72 -34.74 46.96
C LEU A 5 24.35 -34.07 46.98
N ILE A 6 24.13 -33.12 47.90
CA ILE A 6 22.90 -32.32 47.96
C ILE A 6 22.82 -31.40 46.73
N ALA A 7 23.91 -30.73 46.37
CA ALA A 7 23.97 -29.87 45.19
C ALA A 7 23.73 -30.66 43.88
N LEU A 8 24.32 -31.86 43.76
CA LEU A 8 24.11 -32.74 42.61
C LEU A 8 22.65 -33.19 42.50
N ALA A 9 22.03 -33.58 43.62
CA ALA A 9 20.63 -34.00 43.64
C ALA A 9 19.67 -32.86 43.22
N ILE A 10 19.92 -31.64 43.69
CA ILE A 10 19.15 -30.46 43.31
C ILE A 10 19.32 -30.16 41.81
N ALA A 11 20.55 -30.18 41.30
CA ALA A 11 20.81 -29.95 39.88
C ALA A 11 20.08 -30.97 38.98
N LEU A 12 20.09 -32.25 39.38
CA LEU A 12 19.44 -33.32 38.62
C LEU A 12 17.91 -33.18 38.63
N LEU A 13 17.32 -32.75 39.76
CA LEU A 13 15.89 -32.43 39.85
C LEU A 13 15.50 -31.22 38.99
N VAL A 14 16.32 -30.17 38.95
CA VAL A 14 16.04 -28.98 38.12
C VAL A 14 16.09 -29.34 36.62
N VAL A 15 17.12 -30.09 36.21
CA VAL A 15 17.27 -30.50 34.80
C VAL A 15 16.13 -31.43 34.38
N THR A 16 15.79 -32.44 35.18
CA THR A 16 14.67 -33.34 34.89
C THR A 16 13.34 -32.60 34.90
N GLY A 17 13.11 -31.70 35.85
CA GLY A 17 11.93 -30.83 35.89
C GLY A 17 11.78 -29.97 34.65
N MET A 18 12.86 -29.33 34.19
CA MET A 18 12.87 -28.52 32.96
C MET A 18 12.56 -29.35 31.71
N VAL A 19 13.15 -30.54 31.57
CA VAL A 19 12.89 -31.42 30.43
C VAL A 19 11.43 -31.90 30.41
N VAL A 20 10.90 -32.30 31.56
CA VAL A 20 9.48 -32.69 31.69
C VAL A 20 8.57 -31.52 31.35
N GLN A 21 8.87 -30.31 31.85
CA GLN A 21 8.05 -29.13 31.61
C GLN A 21 8.06 -28.69 30.14
N LEU A 22 9.22 -28.77 29.47
CA LEU A 22 9.31 -28.55 28.02
C LEU A 22 8.55 -29.61 27.22
N GLY A 23 8.64 -30.88 27.63
CA GLY A 23 7.87 -31.97 27.02
C GLY A 23 6.36 -31.78 27.17
N VAL A 24 5.91 -31.40 28.35
CA VAL A 24 4.50 -31.08 28.64
C VAL A 24 4.06 -29.85 27.84
N LEU A 25 4.86 -28.78 27.79
CA LEU A 25 4.52 -27.58 27.02
C LEU A 25 4.44 -27.86 25.52
N SER A 26 5.35 -28.67 24.97
CA SER A 26 5.32 -29.11 23.57
C SER A 26 4.04 -29.91 23.28
N LEU A 27 3.70 -30.86 24.14
CA LEU A 27 2.51 -31.70 23.99
C LEU A 27 1.20 -30.90 24.15
N LEU A 28 1.17 -29.96 25.10
CA LEU A 28 0.05 -29.05 25.30
C LEU A 28 -0.08 -28.06 24.14
N SER A 29 1.02 -27.54 23.59
CA SER A 29 0.97 -26.65 22.44
C SER A 29 0.35 -27.35 21.21
N GLY A 30 0.79 -28.58 20.90
CA GLY A 30 0.23 -29.37 19.80
C GLY A 30 -1.26 -29.68 19.96
N SER A 31 -1.69 -30.02 21.18
CA SER A 31 -3.10 -30.30 21.48
C SER A 31 -3.97 -29.03 21.52
N PHE A 32 -3.43 -27.89 21.93
CA PHE A 32 -4.10 -26.58 21.81
C PHE A 32 -4.35 -26.24 20.34
N PHE A 33 -3.36 -26.42 19.46
CA PHE A 33 -3.53 -26.14 18.03
C PHE A 33 -4.57 -27.04 17.34
N PHE A 34 -4.72 -28.29 17.78
CA PHE A 34 -5.78 -29.18 17.30
C PHE A 34 -7.19 -28.68 17.66
N LEU A 35 -7.35 -27.98 18.78
CA LEU A 35 -8.64 -27.45 19.21
C LEU A 35 -9.03 -26.15 18.47
N PHE A 36 -8.06 -25.28 18.16
CA PHE A 36 -8.34 -23.97 17.56
C PHE A 36 -8.15 -23.89 16.03
N GLY A 37 -7.55 -24.90 15.40
CA GLY A 37 -7.31 -24.94 13.95
C GLY A 37 -8.39 -25.64 13.10
N LYS A 38 -9.48 -26.13 13.71
CA LYS A 38 -10.51 -26.88 12.96
C LYS A 38 -11.33 -25.97 12.05
N SER A 39 -11.59 -26.45 10.84
CA SER A 39 -12.54 -25.80 9.94
C SER A 39 -13.94 -25.76 10.57
N LYS A 40 -14.65 -24.66 10.34
CA LYS A 40 -16.01 -24.44 10.84
C LYS A 40 -16.94 -24.37 9.65
N PHE A 41 -18.00 -25.17 9.72
CA PHE A 41 -19.07 -25.22 8.73
C PHE A 41 -20.38 -24.85 9.41
N GLU A 42 -21.11 -23.91 8.81
CA GLU A 42 -22.39 -23.38 9.29
C GLU A 42 -23.41 -23.44 8.15
N VAL A 43 -24.61 -23.92 8.45
CA VAL A 43 -25.73 -23.90 7.49
C VAL A 43 -26.38 -22.52 7.58
N LEU A 44 -26.56 -21.87 6.43
CA LEU A 44 -27.11 -20.53 6.34
C LEU A 44 -28.52 -20.57 5.76
N LYS A 45 -29.25 -19.48 5.95
CA LYS A 45 -30.60 -19.31 5.42
C LYS A 45 -30.54 -19.31 3.89
N SER A 46 -31.24 -20.26 3.28
CA SER A 46 -31.32 -20.40 1.82
C SER A 46 -32.50 -19.60 1.27
N SER A 47 -32.39 -19.09 0.05
CA SER A 47 -33.46 -18.33 -0.62
C SER A 47 -34.59 -19.24 -1.13
N SER A 48 -34.26 -20.50 -1.48
CA SER A 48 -35.22 -21.49 -1.98
C SER A 48 -34.93 -22.89 -1.45
N ASP A 49 -35.92 -23.80 -1.52
CA ASP A 49 -35.77 -25.21 -1.14
C ASP A 49 -34.91 -26.04 -2.11
N GLU A 50 -34.56 -25.47 -3.27
CA GLU A 50 -33.61 -26.06 -4.23
C GLU A 50 -32.19 -25.49 -4.09
N SER A 51 -32.04 -24.48 -3.22
CA SER A 51 -30.78 -23.84 -2.93
C SER A 51 -30.21 -24.34 -1.61
N PHE A 52 -28.89 -24.36 -1.52
CA PHE A 52 -28.18 -24.63 -0.28
C PHE A 52 -27.21 -23.48 0.01
N ALA A 53 -27.48 -22.73 1.07
CA ALA A 53 -26.60 -21.71 1.57
C ALA A 53 -25.76 -22.24 2.74
N PHE A 54 -24.46 -22.01 2.70
CA PHE A 54 -23.55 -22.43 3.76
C PHE A 54 -22.36 -21.47 3.91
N GLY A 55 -21.86 -21.40 5.13
CA GLY A 55 -20.66 -20.69 5.52
C GLY A 55 -19.54 -21.65 5.84
N TYR A 56 -18.35 -21.40 5.32
CA TYR A 56 -17.18 -22.22 5.53
C TYR A 56 -15.98 -21.35 5.91
N ARG A 57 -15.35 -21.73 7.02
CA ARG A 57 -14.20 -21.03 7.59
C ARG A 57 -13.08 -22.00 7.86
N TRP A 58 -11.87 -21.63 7.47
CA TRP A 58 -10.68 -22.45 7.68
C TRP A 58 -9.45 -21.58 7.80
N ASN A 59 -8.37 -22.18 8.29
CA ASN A 59 -7.10 -21.48 8.37
C ASN A 59 -6.37 -21.54 7.02
N ASN A 60 -6.68 -20.59 6.14
CA ASN A 60 -6.06 -20.51 4.82
C ASN A 60 -4.53 -20.30 4.85
N SER A 61 -4.00 -19.66 5.90
CA SER A 61 -2.55 -19.51 6.06
C SER A 61 -1.83 -20.82 6.34
N ARG A 62 -2.53 -21.80 6.95
CA ARG A 62 -2.00 -23.14 7.24
C ARG A 62 -2.26 -24.11 6.09
N GLU A 63 -3.47 -24.06 5.53
CA GLU A 63 -3.92 -24.92 4.43
C GLU A 63 -4.42 -24.03 3.29
N PRO A 64 -3.51 -23.51 2.44
CA PRO A 64 -3.89 -22.71 1.30
C PRO A 64 -4.66 -23.58 0.32
N ALA A 65 -5.94 -23.28 0.15
CA ALA A 65 -6.83 -24.07 -0.69
C ALA A 65 -7.88 -23.17 -1.37
N LYS A 66 -8.24 -23.54 -2.59
CA LYS A 66 -9.25 -22.83 -3.39
C LYS A 66 -10.48 -23.70 -3.61
N PHE A 67 -11.49 -23.51 -2.77
CA PHE A 67 -12.73 -24.28 -2.85
C PHE A 67 -13.65 -23.76 -3.95
N ASN A 68 -14.25 -24.68 -4.71
CA ASN A 68 -15.14 -24.33 -5.83
C ASN A 68 -16.26 -25.35 -6.07
N HIS A 69 -16.30 -26.44 -5.32
CA HIS A 69 -17.27 -27.50 -5.53
C HIS A 69 -17.75 -28.07 -4.20
N VAL A 70 -19.05 -28.30 -4.09
CA VAL A 70 -19.70 -28.87 -2.90
C VAL A 70 -20.52 -30.08 -3.28
N VAL A 71 -20.46 -31.12 -2.47
CA VAL A 71 -21.25 -32.34 -2.58
C VAL A 71 -21.98 -32.58 -1.28
N VAL A 72 -23.28 -32.84 -1.35
CA VAL A 72 -24.10 -33.27 -0.21
C VAL A 72 -24.58 -34.69 -0.50
N ARG A 73 -24.19 -35.63 0.36
CA ARG A 73 -24.61 -37.02 0.31
C ARG A 73 -25.49 -37.34 1.50
N LEU A 74 -26.68 -37.83 1.25
CA LEU A 74 -27.53 -38.42 2.26
C LEU A 74 -27.49 -39.94 2.13
N PHE A 75 -27.28 -40.62 3.25
CA PHE A 75 -27.45 -42.05 3.42
C PHE A 75 -28.58 -42.31 4.41
N ASN A 76 -29.66 -42.95 3.97
CA ASN A 76 -30.82 -43.29 4.78
C ASN A 76 -31.11 -44.80 4.71
N PRO A 77 -30.61 -45.61 5.66
CA PRO A 77 -30.67 -47.07 5.57
C PRO A 77 -32.10 -47.65 5.59
N PHE A 78 -33.08 -46.93 6.16
CA PHE A 78 -34.45 -47.40 6.31
C PHE A 78 -35.48 -46.51 5.56
N GLY A 79 -35.00 -45.62 4.70
CA GLY A 79 -35.84 -44.75 3.86
C GLY A 79 -36.23 -45.39 2.54
N LYS A 80 -37.25 -44.83 1.88
CA LYS A 80 -37.63 -45.23 0.50
C LYS A 80 -36.48 -45.01 -0.51
N LYS A 81 -35.72 -43.93 -0.33
CA LYS A 81 -34.46 -43.67 -1.04
C LYS A 81 -33.30 -43.85 -0.07
N THR A 82 -32.44 -44.81 -0.38
CA THR A 82 -31.35 -45.22 0.51
C THR A 82 -30.13 -44.30 0.41
N GLN A 83 -29.88 -43.75 -0.78
CA GLN A 83 -28.78 -42.82 -1.01
C GLN A 83 -29.20 -41.73 -2.00
N ILE A 84 -28.90 -40.48 -1.66
CA ILE A 84 -29.06 -39.34 -2.56
C ILE A 84 -27.74 -38.56 -2.54
N THR A 85 -27.24 -38.18 -3.70
CA THR A 85 -26.03 -37.35 -3.84
C THR A 85 -26.34 -36.20 -4.75
N VAL A 86 -26.08 -34.98 -4.27
CA VAL A 86 -26.27 -33.75 -5.02
C VAL A 86 -24.98 -32.96 -4.95
N SER A 87 -24.59 -32.34 -6.05
CA SER A 87 -23.36 -31.57 -6.14
C SER A 87 -23.58 -30.32 -6.98
N SER A 88 -22.89 -29.24 -6.62
CA SER A 88 -22.90 -28.00 -7.39
C SER A 88 -21.51 -27.36 -7.35
N ASP A 89 -21.18 -26.69 -8.46
CA ASP A 89 -20.04 -25.78 -8.55
C ASP A 89 -20.43 -24.39 -8.08
N PHE A 90 -19.43 -23.62 -7.63
CA PHE A 90 -19.56 -22.21 -7.29
C PHE A 90 -18.27 -21.44 -7.61
N ALA A 91 -18.34 -20.10 -7.51
CA ALA A 91 -17.19 -19.25 -7.76
C ALA A 91 -16.02 -19.60 -6.82
N VAL A 92 -14.80 -19.65 -7.35
CA VAL A 92 -13.61 -20.05 -6.59
C VAL A 92 -13.41 -19.13 -5.39
N GLN A 93 -13.32 -19.72 -4.19
CA GLN A 93 -13.08 -19.01 -2.93
C GLN A 93 -11.72 -19.40 -2.35
N ASP A 94 -10.92 -18.40 -1.99
CA ASP A 94 -9.56 -18.56 -1.46
C ASP A 94 -9.40 -18.04 -0.03
N SER A 95 -10.51 -17.78 0.66
CA SER A 95 -10.59 -17.29 2.04
C SER A 95 -11.94 -17.64 2.66
N ASP A 96 -12.13 -17.45 3.97
CA ASP A 96 -13.44 -17.60 4.65
C ASP A 96 -14.60 -17.02 3.80
N PHE A 97 -15.62 -17.84 3.53
CA PHE A 97 -16.70 -17.50 2.60
C PHE A 97 -18.04 -18.07 3.03
N GLY A 98 -19.11 -17.34 2.71
CA GLY A 98 -20.48 -17.82 2.64
C GLY A 98 -20.95 -17.77 1.19
N VAL A 99 -21.61 -18.84 0.74
CA VAL A 99 -22.14 -18.94 -0.62
C VAL A 99 -23.49 -19.64 -0.61
N GLU A 100 -24.37 -19.22 -1.52
CA GLU A 100 -25.59 -19.95 -1.86
C GLU A 100 -25.40 -20.63 -3.22
N VAL A 101 -25.69 -21.92 -3.28
CA VAL A 101 -25.58 -22.72 -4.50
C VAL A 101 -26.92 -23.36 -4.85
N LYS A 102 -27.23 -23.40 -6.15
CA LYS A 102 -28.45 -24.06 -6.63
C LYS A 102 -28.16 -25.55 -6.82
N MET A 103 -28.65 -26.37 -5.89
CA MET A 103 -28.47 -27.82 -5.89
C MET A 103 -29.51 -28.55 -6.76
N GLY A 104 -30.64 -27.90 -7.03
CA GLY A 104 -31.70 -28.41 -7.89
C GLY A 104 -32.70 -29.33 -7.16
N PRO A 105 -33.61 -30.00 -7.88
CA PRO A 105 -34.78 -30.66 -7.30
C PRO A 105 -34.43 -31.88 -6.43
N ALA A 106 -33.30 -32.55 -6.71
CA ALA A 106 -32.82 -33.66 -5.90
C ALA A 106 -32.46 -33.25 -4.46
N PHE A 107 -32.13 -31.97 -4.24
CA PHE A 107 -31.88 -31.45 -2.89
C PHE A 107 -33.16 -31.30 -2.08
N LYS A 108 -34.25 -30.87 -2.72
CA LYS A 108 -35.57 -30.83 -2.10
C LYS A 108 -36.01 -32.21 -1.60
N GLU A 109 -35.70 -33.27 -2.34
CA GLU A 109 -35.96 -34.64 -1.91
C GLU A 109 -35.18 -35.00 -0.62
N ILE A 110 -33.97 -34.46 -0.41
CA ILE A 110 -33.22 -34.65 0.84
C ILE A 110 -33.95 -33.99 2.02
N LEU A 111 -34.58 -32.83 1.79
CA LEU A 111 -35.28 -32.06 2.83
C LEU A 111 -36.64 -32.64 3.25
N GLU A 112 -37.27 -33.41 2.36
CA GLU A 112 -38.60 -34.00 2.54
C GLU A 112 -38.58 -35.44 3.05
N LEU A 113 -37.40 -36.05 3.21
CA LEU A 113 -37.29 -37.45 3.62
C LEU A 113 -37.74 -37.68 5.07
N GLU A 114 -38.48 -38.77 5.24
CA GLU A 114 -38.93 -39.28 6.54
C GLU A 114 -37.90 -40.28 7.12
N ASN A 115 -38.05 -40.63 8.41
CA ASN A 115 -37.17 -41.57 9.14
C ASN A 115 -35.69 -41.15 9.23
N LEU A 116 -35.45 -39.85 9.46
CA LEU A 116 -34.10 -39.28 9.49
C LEU A 116 -33.25 -39.65 10.71
N ASP A 117 -33.81 -40.31 11.73
CA ASP A 117 -33.11 -40.62 12.99
C ASP A 117 -31.90 -41.57 12.80
N SER A 118 -31.98 -42.43 11.79
CA SER A 118 -30.91 -43.37 11.38
C SER A 118 -30.11 -42.91 10.16
N SER A 119 -30.48 -41.76 9.60
CA SER A 119 -29.86 -41.23 8.39
C SER A 119 -28.61 -40.40 8.72
N THR A 120 -27.69 -40.35 7.77
CA THR A 120 -26.44 -39.60 7.85
C THR A 120 -26.28 -38.72 6.63
N VAL A 121 -25.92 -37.46 6.84
CA VAL A 121 -25.56 -36.51 5.80
C VAL A 121 -24.05 -36.27 5.86
N GLU A 122 -23.40 -36.42 4.72
CA GLU A 122 -22.01 -36.03 4.49
C GLU A 122 -21.98 -34.82 3.56
N ILE A 123 -21.30 -33.76 3.98
CA ILE A 123 -21.05 -32.57 3.19
C ILE A 123 -19.57 -32.55 2.86
N GLU A 124 -19.22 -32.53 1.58
CA GLU A 124 -17.86 -32.59 1.06
C GLU A 124 -17.58 -31.32 0.26
N LEU A 125 -16.55 -30.58 0.66
CA LEU A 125 -16.02 -29.41 -0.04
C LEU A 125 -14.73 -29.81 -0.74
N LYS A 126 -14.70 -29.60 -2.06
CA LYS A 126 -13.53 -29.90 -2.90
C LYS A 126 -12.85 -28.61 -3.32
N SER A 127 -11.54 -28.62 -3.15
CA SER A 127 -10.63 -27.61 -3.68
C SER A 127 -10.20 -27.98 -5.09
N LYS A 128 -9.97 -26.96 -5.91
CA LYS A 128 -9.30 -27.11 -7.21
C LYS A 128 -7.91 -27.73 -7.08
N ASP A 129 -7.27 -27.53 -5.94
CA ASP A 129 -5.91 -28.01 -5.63
C ASP A 129 -5.90 -29.46 -5.09
N GLY A 130 -7.03 -30.17 -5.14
CA GLY A 130 -7.16 -31.57 -4.73
C GLY A 130 -7.43 -31.81 -3.24
N LEU A 131 -7.41 -30.75 -2.41
CA LEU A 131 -7.80 -30.84 -1.01
C LEU A 131 -9.31 -31.08 -0.90
N THR A 132 -9.71 -32.06 -0.11
CA THR A 132 -11.11 -32.37 0.16
C THR A 132 -11.38 -32.32 1.65
N GLN A 133 -12.39 -31.57 2.06
CA GLN A 133 -12.85 -31.52 3.45
C GLN A 133 -14.27 -32.07 3.53
N SER A 134 -14.45 -33.17 4.25
CA SER A 134 -15.77 -33.74 4.49
C SER A 134 -16.20 -33.58 5.95
N ARG A 135 -17.50 -33.41 6.16
CA ARG A 135 -18.12 -33.37 7.47
C ARG A 135 -19.39 -34.19 7.48
N THR A 136 -19.47 -35.08 8.46
CA THR A 136 -20.59 -36.00 8.63
C THR A 136 -21.45 -35.58 9.81
N MET A 137 -22.77 -35.63 9.65
CA MET A 137 -23.74 -35.39 10.72
C MET A 137 -25.01 -36.23 10.54
N LYS A 138 -25.80 -36.40 11.62
CA LYS A 138 -27.10 -37.07 11.51
C LYS A 138 -28.04 -36.26 10.63
N GLY A 139 -28.82 -36.91 9.77
CA GLY A 139 -29.73 -36.22 8.86
C GLY A 139 -30.77 -35.37 9.59
N ARG A 140 -31.28 -35.83 10.75
CA ARG A 140 -32.15 -35.02 11.61
C ARG A 140 -31.51 -33.69 12.03
N LYS A 141 -30.25 -33.72 12.48
CA LYS A 141 -29.52 -32.50 12.88
C LYS A 141 -29.29 -31.57 11.68
N PHE A 142 -29.05 -32.14 10.50
CA PHE A 142 -28.91 -31.35 9.28
C PHE A 142 -30.20 -30.61 8.92
N ILE A 143 -31.36 -31.29 8.96
CA ILE A 143 -32.66 -30.67 8.68
C ILE A 143 -33.04 -29.64 9.75
N GLU A 144 -32.79 -29.92 11.03
CA GLU A 144 -32.97 -28.96 12.11
C GLU A 144 -32.10 -27.71 11.90
N ALA A 145 -30.83 -27.88 11.50
CA ALA A 145 -29.93 -26.77 11.19
C ALA A 145 -30.37 -25.98 9.94
N PHE A 146 -30.85 -26.66 8.90
CA PHE A 146 -31.33 -26.01 7.67
C PHE A 146 -32.61 -25.20 7.92
N ARG A 147 -33.59 -25.77 8.60
CA ARG A 147 -34.87 -25.09 8.90
C ARG A 147 -34.73 -24.01 9.98
N GLY A 148 -33.76 -24.16 10.89
CA GLY A 148 -33.46 -23.21 11.95
C GLY A 148 -32.42 -22.15 11.59
N ALA A 149 -31.94 -22.10 10.34
CA ALA A 149 -30.93 -21.14 9.92
C ALA A 149 -31.54 -19.74 9.74
N GLU A 150 -31.12 -18.80 10.58
CA GLU A 150 -31.53 -17.38 10.49
C GLU A 150 -30.50 -16.51 9.78
N ASN A 151 -29.21 -16.86 9.90
CA ASN A 151 -28.09 -16.10 9.34
C ASN A 151 -28.08 -16.20 7.81
N THR A 152 -28.05 -15.06 7.11
CA THR A 152 -27.95 -15.01 5.64
C THR A 152 -26.49 -15.06 5.17
N VAL A 153 -26.30 -15.30 3.87
CA VAL A 153 -24.97 -15.30 3.23
C VAL A 153 -24.30 -13.93 3.36
N GLU A 154 -25.07 -12.85 3.22
CA GLU A 154 -24.57 -11.47 3.35
C GLU A 154 -24.08 -11.20 4.77
N SER A 155 -24.90 -11.51 5.78
CA SER A 155 -24.52 -11.32 7.19
C SER A 155 -23.28 -12.13 7.58
N PHE A 156 -23.16 -13.35 7.04
CA PHE A 156 -21.97 -14.17 7.26
C PHE A 156 -20.72 -13.56 6.62
N ASN A 157 -20.83 -13.09 5.38
CA ASN A 157 -19.72 -12.49 4.64
C ASN A 157 -19.32 -11.11 5.19
N GLU A 158 -20.25 -10.33 5.74
CA GLU A 158 -19.91 -9.09 6.45
C GLU A 158 -19.08 -9.38 7.70
N LYS A 159 -19.37 -10.47 8.40
CA LYS A 159 -18.71 -10.83 9.65
C LYS A 159 -17.36 -11.55 9.46
N TYR A 160 -17.29 -12.43 8.47
CA TYR A 160 -16.16 -13.35 8.28
C TYR A 160 -15.54 -13.30 6.88
N GLY A 161 -16.22 -12.69 5.91
CA GLY A 161 -15.73 -12.60 4.54
C GLY A 161 -14.43 -11.81 4.51
N TYR A 162 -13.41 -12.39 3.89
CA TYR A 162 -12.12 -11.74 3.76
C TYR A 162 -12.16 -10.71 2.62
N VAL A 163 -12.27 -9.44 2.98
CA VAL A 163 -12.08 -8.34 2.04
C VAL A 163 -10.58 -8.14 1.87
N LYS A 164 -9.98 -8.64 0.77
CA LYS A 164 -8.61 -8.26 0.39
C LYS A 164 -8.57 -6.72 0.25
N PRO A 165 -7.87 -5.98 1.13
CA PRO A 165 -7.66 -4.57 0.87
C PRO A 165 -6.83 -4.48 -0.42
N LYS A 166 -7.40 -3.94 -1.49
CA LYS A 166 -6.61 -3.59 -2.67
C LYS A 166 -5.57 -2.57 -2.23
N MET A 167 -4.32 -3.01 -2.09
CA MET A 167 -3.20 -2.10 -1.91
C MET A 167 -3.00 -1.36 -3.23
N PHE A 168 -3.48 -0.12 -3.28
CA PHE A 168 -3.14 0.81 -4.35
C PHE A 168 -1.71 1.30 -4.09
N TYR A 169 -0.74 0.64 -4.70
CA TYR A 169 0.60 1.22 -4.81
C TYR A 169 0.53 2.31 -5.87
N HIS A 170 0.58 3.58 -5.45
CA HIS A 170 0.83 4.67 -6.38
C HIS A 170 2.28 4.54 -6.86
N GLN A 171 2.48 3.81 -7.97
CA GLN A 171 3.77 3.79 -8.64
C GLN A 171 3.98 5.14 -9.29
N THR A 172 4.73 6.02 -8.63
CA THR A 172 5.17 7.28 -9.25
C THR A 172 6.14 6.91 -10.36
N THR A 173 5.63 6.76 -11.59
CA THR A 173 6.46 6.59 -12.77
C THR A 173 7.09 7.95 -13.04
N ARG A 174 8.38 8.11 -12.73
CA ARG A 174 9.13 9.28 -13.17
C ARG A 174 9.37 9.14 -14.67
N SER A 175 8.46 9.68 -15.45
CA SER A 175 8.67 9.88 -16.88
C SER A 175 9.67 11.03 -17.07
N PHE A 176 10.69 10.81 -17.91
CA PHE A 176 11.54 11.91 -18.41
C PHE A 176 10.82 12.76 -19.47
N ILE A 177 9.67 12.29 -19.93
CA ILE A 177 8.79 12.99 -20.85
C ILE A 177 7.78 13.74 -19.99
N ALA A 178 7.83 15.07 -20.02
CA ALA A 178 6.79 15.90 -19.41
C ALA A 178 5.43 15.49 -19.99
N ASP A 179 4.41 15.43 -19.14
CA ASP A 179 3.04 15.19 -19.59
C ASP A 179 2.66 16.23 -20.65
N SER A 180 1.93 15.81 -21.67
CA SER A 180 1.44 16.71 -22.71
C SER A 180 0.61 17.82 -22.05
N ILE A 181 0.96 19.07 -22.31
CA ILE A 181 0.31 20.21 -21.69
C ILE A 181 -1.19 20.18 -22.08
N PRO A 182 -2.12 20.24 -21.11
CA PRO A 182 -3.54 20.14 -21.39
C PRO A 182 -3.97 21.23 -22.37
N GLN A 183 -4.61 20.83 -23.47
CA GLN A 183 -5.24 21.76 -24.39
C GLN A 183 -6.50 22.31 -23.72
N GLY A 184 -6.46 23.57 -23.32
CA GLY A 184 -7.59 24.32 -22.77
C GLY A 184 -7.54 25.78 -23.21
N ASP A 185 -8.51 26.59 -22.78
CA ASP A 185 -8.66 27.99 -23.18
C ASP A 185 -7.57 28.94 -22.61
N ILE A 186 -6.61 28.40 -21.87
CA ILE A 186 -5.47 29.15 -21.32
C ILE A 186 -4.32 29.02 -22.33
N PRO A 187 -3.70 30.13 -22.79
CA PRO A 187 -2.61 30.08 -23.75
C PRO A 187 -1.45 29.24 -23.18
N VAL A 188 -1.24 28.07 -23.79
CA VAL A 188 -0.14 27.18 -23.47
C VAL A 188 1.12 27.70 -24.15
N GLY A 189 1.83 28.57 -23.46
CA GLY A 189 3.13 29.06 -23.90
C GLY A 189 4.05 29.26 -22.70
N LEU A 190 5.36 29.19 -22.95
CA LEU A 190 6.35 29.57 -21.95
C LEU A 190 6.15 31.05 -21.60
N ARG A 191 5.89 31.34 -20.33
CA ARG A 191 5.82 32.71 -19.80
C ARG A 191 7.23 33.27 -19.70
N ILE A 192 7.77 33.66 -20.85
CA ILE A 192 9.08 34.30 -21.00
C ILE A 192 8.91 35.60 -21.79
N SER A 193 9.81 36.55 -21.57
CA SER A 193 9.78 37.88 -22.22
C SER A 193 9.85 37.81 -23.75
N ALA A 194 10.49 36.78 -24.30
CA ALA A 194 10.59 36.56 -25.73
C ALA A 194 9.31 35.98 -26.37
N ASN A 195 8.33 35.54 -25.58
CA ASN A 195 7.10 34.96 -26.10
C ASN A 195 6.07 36.09 -26.38
N PRO A 196 5.70 36.35 -27.65
CA PRO A 196 4.80 37.44 -28.01
C PRO A 196 3.43 37.38 -27.31
N GLN A 197 2.97 36.17 -26.95
CA GLN A 197 1.69 35.97 -26.27
C GLN A 197 1.65 36.57 -24.85
N PHE A 198 2.81 36.70 -24.20
CA PHE A 198 2.95 37.25 -22.84
C PHE A 198 3.65 38.61 -22.82
N ALA A 199 3.91 39.22 -23.97
CA ALA A 199 4.60 40.50 -24.07
C ALA A 199 3.93 41.61 -23.23
N GLY A 200 2.59 41.59 -23.11
CA GLY A 200 1.85 42.53 -22.28
C GLY A 200 1.99 42.30 -20.76
N GLU A 201 2.26 41.07 -20.32
CA GLU A 201 2.46 40.75 -18.90
C GLU A 201 3.86 41.16 -18.41
N PHE A 202 4.87 41.05 -19.28
CA PHE A 202 6.22 41.49 -18.99
C PHE A 202 6.46 42.99 -19.26
N ALA A 203 5.54 43.66 -19.96
CA ALA A 203 5.58 45.11 -20.17
C ALA A 203 5.54 45.92 -18.86
N GLY A 204 5.00 45.34 -17.77
CA GLY A 204 5.01 45.95 -16.44
C GLY A 204 6.13 45.48 -15.51
N ALA A 205 6.89 44.44 -15.88
CA ALA A 205 7.89 43.81 -15.01
C ALA A 205 9.35 44.01 -15.49
N ALA A 206 9.56 44.53 -16.69
CA ALA A 206 10.86 45.06 -17.09
C ALA A 206 11.00 46.50 -16.59
N GLY A 207 11.23 46.69 -15.28
CA GLY A 207 11.87 47.89 -14.74
C GLY A 207 11.36 49.27 -15.20
N ALA A 208 10.14 49.41 -15.72
CA ALA A 208 9.61 50.65 -16.26
C ALA A 208 8.99 51.52 -15.15
N GLY A 209 9.65 51.54 -14.00
CA GLY A 209 9.24 52.23 -12.78
C GLY A 209 10.38 52.55 -11.83
N ALA A 210 11.64 52.25 -12.18
CA ALA A 210 12.76 52.94 -11.57
C ALA A 210 12.93 54.26 -12.32
N PRO A 211 13.00 55.41 -11.64
CA PRO A 211 13.41 56.65 -12.32
C PRO A 211 14.75 56.35 -12.99
N ALA A 212 14.91 56.75 -14.27
CA ALA A 212 16.21 56.72 -14.92
C ALA A 212 17.18 57.46 -13.99
N GLN A 213 18.07 56.70 -13.35
CA GLN A 213 18.99 57.27 -12.38
C GLN A 213 19.91 58.19 -13.15
N GLU A 214 19.88 59.49 -12.85
CA GLU A 214 20.73 60.47 -13.53
C GLU A 214 22.20 60.05 -13.33
N ASN A 215 22.96 60.03 -14.43
CA ASN A 215 24.37 59.70 -14.38
C ASN A 215 25.10 60.70 -13.48
N PHE A 216 25.96 60.19 -12.59
CA PHE A 216 26.76 60.99 -11.67
C PHE A 216 28.24 60.70 -11.90
N ALA A 217 29.09 61.71 -11.73
CA ALA A 217 30.52 61.52 -11.80
C ALA A 217 31.05 60.86 -10.52
N VAL A 218 32.12 60.08 -10.65
CA VAL A 218 32.81 59.42 -9.54
C VAL A 218 34.15 60.13 -9.32
N SER A 219 34.44 60.53 -8.08
CA SER A 219 35.70 61.20 -7.74
C SER A 219 36.85 60.22 -7.57
N LYS A 220 36.56 59.01 -7.10
CA LYS A 220 37.55 57.93 -6.93
C LYS A 220 36.86 56.58 -6.89
N VAL A 221 37.44 55.60 -7.57
CA VAL A 221 37.12 54.17 -7.44
C VAL A 221 38.36 53.43 -6.94
N TRP A 222 38.19 52.39 -6.12
CA TRP A 222 39.26 51.51 -5.66
C TRP A 222 38.72 50.11 -5.37
N ILE A 223 39.63 49.14 -5.27
CA ILE A 223 39.31 47.72 -5.04
C ILE A 223 39.91 47.34 -3.70
N ASP A 224 39.06 46.89 -2.79
CA ASP A 224 39.42 46.41 -1.45
C ASP A 224 39.97 44.97 -1.51
N GLU A 225 40.56 44.48 -0.42
CA GLU A 225 41.07 43.11 -0.36
C GLU A 225 39.92 42.08 -0.49
N GLY A 226 40.11 41.05 -1.33
CA GLY A 226 39.10 40.00 -1.54
C GLY A 226 38.56 39.88 -2.97
N CYS A 227 39.24 40.46 -3.97
CA CYS A 227 38.94 40.16 -5.37
C CYS A 227 39.23 38.68 -5.68
N ILE A 228 38.29 38.02 -6.37
CA ILE A 228 38.41 36.61 -6.78
C ILE A 228 38.62 36.42 -8.29
N VAL A 229 38.95 37.50 -9.01
CA VAL A 229 39.27 37.42 -10.46
C VAL A 229 38.12 36.81 -11.28
N CYS A 230 36.88 37.21 -10.98
CA CYS A 230 35.67 36.65 -11.63
C CYS A 230 35.32 37.31 -12.98
N ASN A 231 36.04 38.35 -13.39
CA ASN A 231 35.85 39.12 -14.63
C ASN A 231 34.51 39.85 -14.78
N ALA A 232 33.68 39.91 -13.74
CA ALA A 232 32.38 40.61 -13.79
C ALA A 232 32.54 42.12 -14.04
N CYS A 233 33.47 42.78 -13.33
CA CYS A 233 33.70 44.22 -13.44
C CYS A 233 34.29 44.63 -14.80
N GLU A 234 35.21 43.84 -15.36
CA GLU A 234 35.77 44.06 -16.70
C GLU A 234 34.73 43.82 -17.81
N GLY A 235 33.80 42.88 -17.62
CA GLY A 235 32.68 42.68 -18.55
C GLY A 235 31.69 43.85 -18.60
N ILE A 236 31.57 44.61 -17.51
CA ILE A 236 30.64 45.75 -17.39
C ILE A 236 31.30 47.05 -17.84
N TYR A 237 32.52 47.34 -17.36
CA TYR A 237 33.22 48.58 -17.71
C TYR A 237 34.73 48.35 -17.95
N PRO A 238 35.11 47.79 -19.12
CA PRO A 238 36.49 47.37 -19.42
C PRO A 238 37.48 48.54 -19.52
N GLU A 239 36.99 49.75 -19.74
CA GLU A 239 37.79 50.97 -19.81
C GLU A 239 38.28 51.42 -18.41
N VAL A 240 37.60 50.99 -17.34
CA VAL A 240 37.94 51.33 -15.95
C VAL A 240 38.62 50.15 -15.26
N PHE A 241 38.10 48.93 -15.42
CA PHE A 241 38.56 47.74 -14.70
C PHE A 241 39.38 46.82 -15.61
N GLU A 242 40.54 46.40 -15.12
CA GLU A 242 41.40 45.41 -15.76
C GLU A 242 41.67 44.28 -14.77
N VAL A 243 41.23 43.07 -15.12
CA VAL A 243 41.45 41.89 -14.26
C VAL A 243 42.76 41.22 -14.65
N THR A 244 43.68 41.10 -13.69
CA THR A 244 44.95 40.38 -13.83
C THR A 244 44.85 38.99 -13.19
N ASP A 245 45.89 38.16 -13.32
CA ASP A 245 45.90 36.78 -12.81
C ASP A 245 45.63 36.66 -11.29
N THR A 246 45.90 37.70 -10.50
CA THR A 246 45.80 37.65 -9.03
C THR A 246 44.88 38.70 -8.40
N ASN A 247 44.58 39.80 -9.10
CA ASN A 247 43.69 40.85 -8.60
C ASN A 247 43.12 41.68 -9.76
N CYS A 248 42.10 42.48 -9.49
CA CYS A 248 41.64 43.51 -10.42
C CYS A 248 42.33 44.85 -10.08
N ILE A 249 42.74 45.58 -11.12
CA ILE A 249 43.31 46.93 -11.01
C ILE A 249 42.43 47.93 -11.77
N ILE A 250 42.56 49.21 -11.43
CA ILE A 250 41.89 50.31 -12.14
C ILE A 250 42.90 50.93 -13.12
N ARG A 251 42.49 51.12 -14.36
CA ARG A 251 43.36 51.68 -15.41
C ARG A 251 43.77 53.13 -15.06
N PRO A 252 45.01 53.55 -15.34
CA PRO A 252 45.53 54.86 -14.96
C PRO A 252 44.79 56.05 -15.60
N ASP A 253 44.11 55.84 -16.73
CA ASP A 253 43.28 56.84 -17.45
C ASP A 253 41.78 56.48 -17.44
N ALA A 254 41.31 55.82 -16.38
CA ALA A 254 39.93 55.33 -16.28
C ALA A 254 38.88 56.47 -16.41
N PRO A 255 37.89 56.35 -17.31
CA PRO A 255 36.80 57.31 -17.43
C PRO A 255 35.82 57.20 -16.25
N LEU A 256 35.86 58.17 -15.33
CA LEU A 256 35.02 58.23 -14.12
C LEU A 256 33.76 59.12 -14.27
N ASP A 257 33.41 59.47 -15.51
CA ASP A 257 32.25 60.28 -15.87
C ASP A 257 30.93 59.47 -15.86
N ASN A 258 31.01 58.14 -15.95
CA ASN A 258 29.86 57.25 -15.95
C ASN A 258 29.72 56.45 -14.65
N GLY A 259 29.21 57.10 -13.60
CA GLY A 259 29.04 56.49 -12.28
C GLY A 259 27.98 55.39 -12.22
N LEU A 260 27.09 55.30 -13.21
CA LEU A 260 26.12 54.20 -13.30
C LEU A 260 26.80 52.86 -13.62
N LEU A 261 27.74 52.86 -14.57
CA LEU A 261 28.51 51.65 -14.90
C LEU A 261 29.43 51.24 -13.74
N ILE A 262 29.97 52.21 -12.99
CA ILE A 262 30.78 51.92 -11.80
C ILE A 262 29.92 51.34 -10.67
N LEU A 263 28.69 51.85 -10.49
CA LEU A 263 27.73 51.30 -9.54
C LEU A 263 27.31 49.87 -9.93
N GLU A 264 26.98 49.63 -11.20
CA GLU A 264 26.62 48.32 -11.72
C GLU A 264 27.78 47.32 -11.56
N ALA A 265 29.01 47.73 -11.84
CA ALA A 265 30.20 46.90 -11.61
C ALA A 265 30.39 46.57 -10.12
N ALA A 266 30.10 47.51 -9.22
CA ALA A 266 30.19 47.29 -7.79
C ALA A 266 29.10 46.33 -7.26
N GLU A 267 27.87 46.42 -7.77
CA GLU A 267 26.77 45.51 -7.42
C GLU A 267 26.95 44.11 -8.02
N ALA A 268 27.55 44.01 -9.21
CA ALA A 268 27.87 42.73 -9.83
C ALA A 268 29.05 42.01 -9.17
N CYS A 269 29.79 42.67 -8.27
CA CYS A 269 30.93 42.08 -7.59
C CYS A 269 30.46 41.09 -6.51
N PRO A 270 30.69 39.76 -6.66
CA PRO A 270 30.20 38.77 -5.70
C PRO A 270 30.84 38.87 -4.31
N THR A 271 31.97 39.56 -4.20
CA THR A 271 32.68 39.82 -2.94
C THR A 271 32.59 41.28 -2.50
N GLU A 272 31.81 42.12 -3.20
CA GLU A 272 31.52 43.52 -2.85
C GLU A 272 32.77 44.39 -2.61
N VAL A 273 33.91 44.05 -3.23
CA VAL A 273 35.20 44.72 -2.98
C VAL A 273 35.39 46.02 -3.76
N ILE A 274 34.54 46.32 -4.74
CA ILE A 274 34.64 47.55 -5.53
C ILE A 274 33.97 48.68 -4.76
N LYS A 275 34.74 49.70 -4.39
CA LYS A 275 34.28 50.88 -3.64
C LYS A 275 34.52 52.14 -4.46
N PHE A 276 33.63 53.12 -4.32
CA PHE A 276 33.75 54.39 -5.01
C PHE A 276 33.15 55.54 -4.20
N ASN A 277 33.65 56.75 -4.45
CA ASN A 277 33.10 57.99 -3.92
C ASN A 277 32.42 58.76 -5.05
N LYS A 278 31.17 59.14 -4.83
CA LYS A 278 30.47 60.08 -5.72
C LYS A 278 31.18 61.43 -5.69
N ALA A 279 31.27 62.11 -6.83
CA ALA A 279 31.84 63.46 -6.94
C ALA A 279 30.87 64.52 -6.38
#